data_AF-A0A516X355-F1
#
_entry.id   AF-A0A516X355-F1
#
_cell.length_a   1.000
_cell.length_b   1.000
_cell.length_c   1.000
_cell.angle_alpha   90.00
_cell.angle_beta   90.00
_cell.angle_gamma   90.00
#
_symmetry.space_group_name_H-M   'P 1'
#
loop_
_entity.id
_entity.type
_entity.pdbx_description
1 polymer ?
#
loop_
_entity_poly.entity_id
_entity_poly.type
_entity_poly.pdbx_seq_one_letter_code
_entity_poly.pdbx_strand_id
1 'polypeptide(L)'
;MTTPPSHMPPAPPAGGFPGTPTAPEKQKNVLGRIAVITAVVGFIFACIPGALIVGWILLPIAFILGIVGLFQAGKRKGTSTAAVIIAIVGIVVGFVVFATVVSDAVDDAFGGSGDVSVTTPGDTASAAGVAAAGTENTGSGDSASSSEQGTRGNPYPIGSTITDGDWQVTVNSVTLNADDAVTAENPFNDAPAAGSQYLLADVTVTYTGSDPQGKMPFTSIDYVTADGNTVNSFDSMVVAPDPLDTLSPLFEGASTTGNLVFTAPSASAGQGTLAIQATPLSDKVFVAVS
;
A
#
# COMPACT_ATOMS: atom_id res chain seq x y z
N MET A 1 -53.23 -56.95 98.55
CA MET A 1 -53.44 -55.48 98.54
C MET A 1 -52.95 -54.95 97.22
N THR A 2 -53.85 -54.33 96.47
CA THR A 2 -53.67 -53.74 95.14
C THR A 2 -52.91 -52.42 95.20
N THR A 3 -52.10 -52.11 94.17
CA THR A 3 -51.71 -50.79 93.61
C THR A 3 -50.38 -50.93 92.83
N PRO A 4 -50.02 -50.02 91.91
CA PRO A 4 -50.77 -49.44 90.79
C PRO A 4 -49.93 -49.56 89.47
N PRO A 5 -50.43 -49.10 88.29
CA PRO A 5 -49.86 -49.50 86.99
C PRO A 5 -48.56 -48.77 86.62
N SER A 6 -47.73 -49.49 85.88
CA SER A 6 -46.40 -49.12 85.38
C SER A 6 -46.44 -47.97 84.38
N HIS A 7 -45.93 -46.81 84.80
CA HIS A 7 -45.64 -45.67 83.93
C HIS A 7 -44.25 -45.83 83.30
N MET A 8 -44.21 -46.12 81.99
CA MET A 8 -42.99 -46.00 81.19
C MET A 8 -42.64 -44.52 80.98
N PRO A 9 -41.38 -44.12 81.19
CA PRO A 9 -40.94 -42.75 80.90
C PRO A 9 -40.99 -42.46 79.39
N PRO A 10 -41.31 -41.21 78.98
CA PRO A 10 -41.34 -40.81 77.58
C PRO A 10 -39.94 -40.89 76.95
N ALA A 11 -39.89 -41.33 75.69
CA ALA A 11 -38.65 -41.45 74.92
C ALA A 11 -37.94 -40.09 74.78
N PRO A 12 -36.60 -40.04 74.85
CA PRO A 12 -35.85 -38.81 74.71
C PRO A 12 -36.04 -38.17 73.32
N PRO A 13 -36.03 -36.83 73.21
CA PRO A 13 -36.16 -36.15 71.93
C PRO A 13 -35.01 -36.56 71.00
N ALA A 14 -35.34 -36.96 69.77
CA ALA A 14 -34.37 -37.25 68.73
C ALA A 14 -33.51 -36.00 68.49
N GLY A 15 -32.23 -36.09 68.85
CA GLY A 15 -31.25 -35.04 68.60
C GLY A 15 -31.17 -34.71 67.11
N GLY A 16 -31.32 -33.44 66.77
CA GLY A 16 -31.14 -32.96 65.40
C GLY A 16 -29.74 -33.30 64.90
N PHE A 17 -29.66 -33.84 63.69
CA PHE A 17 -28.39 -34.06 63.01
C PHE A 17 -27.65 -32.73 62.86
N PRO A 18 -26.33 -32.66 63.12
CA PRO A 18 -25.54 -31.48 62.80
C PRO A 18 -25.60 -31.25 61.28
N GLY A 19 -26.04 -30.05 60.88
CA GLY A 19 -26.03 -29.65 59.47
C GLY A 19 -24.62 -29.78 58.90
N THR A 20 -24.50 -30.42 57.74
CA THR A 20 -23.26 -30.46 56.98
C THR A 20 -22.76 -29.04 56.72
N PRO A 21 -21.45 -28.72 56.90
CA PRO A 21 -20.92 -27.41 56.56
C PRO A 21 -21.20 -27.12 55.08
N THR A 22 -21.97 -26.07 54.78
CA THR A 22 -22.10 -25.56 53.43
C THR A 22 -20.73 -25.07 52.98
N ALA A 23 -20.18 -25.68 51.93
CA ALA A 23 -18.91 -25.25 51.35
C ALA A 23 -18.99 -23.75 50.99
N PRO A 24 -17.99 -22.94 51.33
CA PRO A 24 -18.02 -21.51 51.05
C PRO A 24 -18.20 -21.27 49.55
N GLU A 25 -19.27 -20.55 49.15
CA GLU A 25 -19.50 -20.23 47.75
C GLU A 25 -18.35 -19.39 47.19
N LYS A 26 -17.64 -19.94 46.20
CA LYS A 26 -16.50 -19.29 45.57
C LYS A 26 -16.92 -17.97 44.90
N GLN A 27 -16.47 -16.84 45.45
CA GLN A 27 -16.84 -15.48 45.05
C GLN A 27 -16.54 -15.19 43.56
N LYS A 28 -17.41 -14.41 42.92
CA LYS A 28 -17.33 -14.05 41.49
C LYS A 28 -16.14 -13.11 41.21
N ASN A 29 -15.43 -13.37 40.12
CA ASN A 29 -14.27 -12.58 39.67
C ASN A 29 -14.70 -11.43 38.75
N VAL A 30 -15.05 -10.28 39.33
CA VAL A 30 -15.49 -9.09 38.56
C VAL A 30 -14.40 -8.61 37.60
N LEU A 31 -13.15 -8.53 38.07
CA LEU A 31 -12.01 -8.12 37.23
C LEU A 31 -11.78 -9.09 36.06
N GLY A 32 -11.93 -10.39 36.29
CA GLY A 32 -11.81 -11.40 35.23
C GLY A 32 -12.95 -11.30 34.20
N ARG A 33 -14.15 -10.85 34.58
CA ARG A 33 -15.24 -10.60 33.60
C ARG A 33 -14.97 -9.34 32.76
N ILE A 34 -14.48 -8.28 33.39
CA ILE A 34 -14.06 -7.07 32.67
C ILE A 34 -12.95 -7.42 31.68
N ALA A 35 -11.94 -8.18 32.11
CA ALA A 35 -10.86 -8.64 31.24
C ALA A 35 -11.37 -9.45 30.03
N VAL A 36 -12.35 -10.35 30.21
CA VAL A 36 -12.95 -11.10 29.10
C VAL A 36 -13.69 -10.16 28.14
N ILE A 37 -14.49 -9.23 28.65
CA ILE A 37 -15.23 -8.28 27.79
C ILE A 37 -14.25 -7.42 26.99
N THR A 38 -13.21 -6.89 27.63
CA THR A 38 -12.17 -6.09 26.96
C THR A 38 -11.41 -6.93 25.93
N ALA A 39 -11.10 -8.20 26.22
CA ALA A 39 -10.44 -9.10 25.28
C ALA A 39 -11.29 -9.39 24.04
N VAL A 40 -12.59 -9.64 24.21
CA VAL A 40 -13.52 -9.89 23.10
C VAL A 40 -13.68 -8.64 22.24
N VAL A 41 -13.86 -7.47 22.85
CA VAL A 41 -13.98 -6.20 22.11
C VAL A 41 -12.68 -5.91 21.35
N GLY A 42 -11.51 -6.05 22.01
CA GLY A 42 -10.21 -5.88 21.37
C GLY A 42 -9.98 -6.85 20.21
N PHE A 43 -10.41 -8.12 20.34
CA PHE A 43 -10.33 -9.12 19.27
C PHE A 43 -11.16 -8.72 18.06
N ILE A 44 -12.41 -8.30 18.27
CA ILE A 44 -13.30 -7.86 17.18
C ILE A 44 -12.68 -6.68 16.43
N PHE A 45 -12.19 -5.66 17.16
CA PHE A 45 -11.56 -4.50 16.53
C PHE A 45 -10.25 -4.84 15.81
N ALA A 46 -9.48 -5.81 16.30
CA ALA A 46 -8.27 -6.28 15.62
C ALA A 46 -8.56 -7.02 14.30
N CYS A 47 -9.79 -7.51 14.11
CA CYS A 47 -10.21 -8.20 12.89
C CYS A 47 -10.88 -7.28 11.86
N ILE A 48 -11.11 -6.00 12.16
CA ILE A 48 -11.77 -5.05 11.26
C ILE A 48 -10.73 -4.14 10.60
N PRO A 49 -10.57 -4.18 9.27
CA PRO A 49 -9.73 -3.24 8.53
C PRO A 49 -10.14 -1.79 8.83
N GLY A 50 -9.18 -0.92 9.16
CA GLY A 50 -9.41 0.49 9.52
C GLY A 50 -9.63 0.76 11.02
N ALA A 51 -10.07 -0.22 11.82
CA ALA A 51 -10.22 -0.06 13.28
C ALA A 51 -9.13 -0.79 14.09
N LEU A 52 -8.16 -1.38 13.39
CA LEU A 52 -7.13 -2.26 13.90
C LEU A 52 -6.27 -1.59 15.00
N ILE A 53 -6.00 -0.29 14.91
CA ILE A 53 -5.26 0.51 15.92
C ILE A 53 -5.90 0.40 17.31
N VAL A 54 -7.23 0.38 17.39
CA VAL A 54 -7.97 0.26 18.66
C VAL A 54 -7.80 -1.14 19.26
N GLY A 55 -7.80 -2.17 18.42
CA GLY A 55 -7.53 -3.55 18.81
C GLY A 55 -6.15 -3.73 19.45
N TRP A 56 -5.12 -3.08 18.90
CA TRP A 56 -3.75 -3.12 19.41
C TRP A 56 -3.58 -2.49 20.80
N ILE A 57 -4.44 -1.54 21.17
CA ILE A 57 -4.41 -0.94 22.51
C ILE A 57 -5.23 -1.79 23.49
N LEU A 58 -6.39 -2.29 23.07
CA LEU A 58 -7.30 -3.05 23.94
C LEU A 58 -6.77 -4.45 24.30
N LEU A 59 -6.11 -5.16 23.37
CA LEU A 59 -5.63 -6.52 23.61
C LEU A 59 -4.53 -6.61 24.69
N PRO A 60 -3.50 -5.74 24.71
CA PRO A 60 -2.53 -5.67 25.81
C PRO A 60 -3.16 -5.30 27.15
N ILE A 61 -4.12 -4.36 27.16
CA ILE A 61 -4.84 -3.99 28.38
C ILE A 61 -5.62 -5.19 28.92
N ALA A 62 -6.32 -5.92 28.05
CA ALA A 62 -7.05 -7.13 28.43
C ALA A 62 -6.13 -8.24 28.96
N PHE A 63 -4.94 -8.39 28.37
CA PHE A 63 -3.91 -9.33 28.83
C PHE A 63 -3.43 -8.99 30.26
N ILE A 64 -3.10 -7.72 30.52
CA ILE A 64 -2.68 -7.25 31.84
C ILE A 64 -3.79 -7.46 32.88
N LEU A 65 -5.04 -7.08 32.55
CA LEU A 65 -6.20 -7.28 33.44
C LEU A 65 -6.48 -8.77 33.70
N GLY A 66 -6.26 -9.63 32.69
CA GLY A 66 -6.32 -11.08 32.81
C GLY A 66 -5.29 -11.63 33.79
N ILE A 67 -4.03 -11.19 33.70
CA ILE A 67 -2.94 -11.58 34.61
C ILE A 67 -3.25 -11.15 36.05
N VAL A 68 -3.63 -9.89 36.27
CA VAL A 68 -3.99 -9.39 37.61
C VAL A 68 -5.20 -10.14 38.18
N GLY A 69 -6.13 -10.56 37.32
CA GLY A 69 -7.26 -11.43 37.68
C GLY A 69 -6.88 -12.87 38.05
N LEU A 70 -5.71 -13.37 37.63
CA LEU A 70 -5.21 -14.71 37.99
C LEU A 70 -4.55 -14.74 39.38
N PHE A 71 -3.94 -13.62 39.78
CA PHE A 71 -3.25 -13.47 41.07
C PHE A 71 -4.17 -13.13 42.25
N GLN A 72 -5.48 -12.91 42.05
CA GLN A 72 -6.41 -12.67 43.16
C GLN A 72 -6.77 -13.96 43.92
N ALA A 73 -6.48 -13.98 45.23
CA ALA A 73 -6.79 -15.08 46.14
C ALA A 73 -8.30 -15.19 46.42
N GLY A 74 -8.82 -16.42 46.56
CA GLY A 74 -10.21 -16.71 46.96
C GLY A 74 -11.28 -16.65 45.87
N LYS A 75 -10.95 -16.33 44.61
CA LYS A 75 -11.93 -16.10 43.53
C LYS A 75 -11.85 -17.13 42.38
N ARG A 76 -12.89 -17.21 41.52
CA ARG A 76 -12.97 -18.16 40.38
C ARG A 76 -12.06 -17.77 39.20
N LYS A 77 -10.93 -18.45 39.00
CA LYS A 77 -9.89 -18.07 38.01
C LYS A 77 -10.21 -18.32 36.52
N GLY A 78 -11.26 -19.09 36.20
CA GLY A 78 -11.55 -19.49 34.82
C GLY A 78 -11.79 -18.34 33.83
N THR A 79 -12.42 -17.26 34.27
CA THR A 79 -12.63 -16.08 33.41
C THR A 79 -11.32 -15.34 33.11
N SER A 80 -10.41 -15.27 34.08
CA SER A 80 -9.09 -14.65 33.91
C SER A 80 -8.20 -15.48 32.97
N THR A 81 -8.24 -16.82 33.07
CA THR A 81 -7.53 -17.71 32.13
C THR A 81 -8.07 -17.56 30.71
N ALA A 82 -9.40 -17.52 30.54
CA ALA A 82 -10.02 -17.31 29.24
C ALA A 82 -9.61 -15.95 28.63
N ALA A 83 -9.58 -14.88 29.42
CA ALA A 83 -9.16 -13.55 28.96
C ALA A 83 -7.72 -13.55 28.43
N VAL A 84 -6.79 -14.21 29.13
CA VAL A 84 -5.39 -14.29 28.70
C VAL A 84 -5.26 -15.07 27.38
N ILE A 85 -5.95 -16.21 27.25
CA ILE A 85 -5.93 -17.00 26.00
C ILE A 85 -6.52 -16.20 24.84
N ILE A 86 -7.67 -15.57 25.03
CA ILE A 86 -8.32 -14.74 24.01
C ILE A 86 -7.43 -13.57 23.60
N ALA A 87 -6.74 -12.94 24.55
CA ALA A 87 -5.82 -11.84 24.26
C ALA A 87 -4.62 -12.29 23.42
N ILE A 88 -3.99 -13.44 23.74
CA ILE A 88 -2.87 -13.99 22.98
C ILE A 88 -3.30 -14.35 21.56
N VAL A 89 -4.43 -15.06 21.42
CA VAL A 89 -4.98 -15.43 20.11
C VAL A 89 -5.33 -14.17 19.30
N GLY A 90 -5.89 -13.15 19.95
CA GLY A 90 -6.19 -11.87 19.30
C GLY A 90 -4.97 -11.12 18.79
N ILE A 91 -3.85 -11.17 19.51
CA ILE A 91 -2.60 -10.55 19.04
C ILE A 91 -2.08 -11.30 17.80
N VAL A 92 -2.09 -12.65 17.81
CA VAL A 92 -1.62 -13.44 16.67
C VAL A 92 -2.51 -13.22 15.44
N VAL A 93 -3.84 -13.31 15.61
CA VAL A 93 -4.80 -13.08 14.52
C VAL A 93 -4.73 -11.63 14.02
N GLY A 94 -4.66 -10.65 14.93
CA GLY A 94 -4.51 -9.24 14.59
C GLY A 94 -3.22 -8.95 13.82
N PHE A 95 -2.12 -9.65 14.14
CA PHE A 95 -0.88 -9.54 13.37
C PHE A 95 -1.01 -10.13 11.96
N VAL A 96 -1.69 -11.29 11.81
CA VAL A 96 -1.93 -11.88 10.48
C VAL A 96 -2.81 -10.97 9.63
N VAL A 97 -3.91 -10.45 10.17
CA VAL A 97 -4.80 -9.50 9.46
C VAL A 97 -4.08 -8.20 9.14
N PHE A 98 -3.23 -7.69 10.04
CA PHE A 98 -2.40 -6.53 9.74
C PHE A 98 -1.41 -6.81 8.62
N ALA A 99 -0.71 -7.95 8.67
CA ALA A 99 0.22 -8.35 7.65
C ALA A 99 -0.48 -8.51 6.29
N THR A 100 -1.70 -9.07 6.24
CA THR A 100 -2.45 -9.15 4.98
C THR A 100 -2.87 -7.78 4.47
N VAL A 101 -3.36 -6.88 5.33
CA VAL A 101 -3.73 -5.51 4.90
C VAL A 101 -2.51 -4.71 4.44
N VAL A 102 -1.37 -4.85 5.12
CA VAL A 102 -0.11 -4.23 4.70
C VAL A 102 0.38 -4.87 3.41
N SER A 103 0.32 -6.19 3.26
CA SER A 103 0.65 -6.87 2.01
C SER A 103 -0.25 -6.43 0.88
N ASP A 104 -1.56 -6.33 1.07
CA ASP A 104 -2.49 -5.83 0.05
C ASP A 104 -2.19 -4.37 -0.29
N ALA A 105 -1.86 -3.52 0.70
CA ALA A 105 -1.48 -2.13 0.45
C ALA A 105 -0.10 -2.00 -0.23
N VAL A 106 0.81 -2.92 0.06
CA VAL A 106 2.12 -3.05 -0.59
C VAL A 106 1.90 -3.55 -2.02
N ASP A 107 1.13 -4.60 -2.25
CA ASP A 107 0.81 -5.10 -3.59
C ASP A 107 -0.03 -4.08 -4.38
N ASP A 108 -0.84 -3.25 -3.73
CA ASP A 108 -1.55 -2.16 -4.42
C ASP A 108 -0.63 -0.96 -4.75
N ALA A 109 0.35 -0.70 -3.89
CA ALA A 109 1.37 0.34 -4.10
C ALA A 109 2.52 -0.10 -5.03
N PHE A 110 2.80 -1.41 -5.09
CA PHE A 110 4.00 -2.00 -5.70
C PHE A 110 3.68 -3.16 -6.67
N GLY A 111 2.42 -3.53 -6.88
CA GLY A 111 1.97 -4.60 -7.78
C GLY A 111 2.23 -4.35 -9.26
N GLY A 112 2.99 -3.29 -9.57
CA GLY A 112 3.57 -3.03 -10.85
C GLY A 112 4.94 -3.65 -11.11
N SER A 113 5.46 -4.54 -10.26
CA SER A 113 6.76 -5.20 -10.49
C SER A 113 6.77 -6.21 -11.66
N GLY A 114 5.97 -5.97 -12.70
CA GLY A 114 6.15 -6.59 -14.01
C GLY A 114 7.36 -5.96 -14.71
N ASP A 115 7.92 -6.67 -15.68
CA ASP A 115 8.90 -6.07 -16.60
C ASP A 115 8.29 -4.82 -17.22
N VAL A 116 9.05 -3.72 -17.24
CA VAL A 116 8.65 -2.52 -17.96
C VAL A 116 8.56 -2.88 -19.44
N SER A 117 7.36 -2.81 -20.00
CA SER A 117 7.11 -3.15 -21.40
C SER A 117 6.94 -1.87 -22.21
N VAL A 118 7.60 -1.78 -23.36
CA VAL A 118 7.49 -0.60 -24.23
C VAL A 118 6.97 -1.00 -25.59
N THR A 119 5.92 -0.33 -26.06
CA THR A 119 5.39 -0.48 -27.42
C THR A 119 5.83 0.73 -28.26
N THR A 120 6.60 0.51 -29.32
CA THR A 120 7.08 1.62 -30.17
C THR A 120 6.20 1.84 -31.41
N PRO A 121 6.16 3.07 -31.96
CA PRO A 121 5.50 3.32 -33.24
C PRO A 121 6.21 2.59 -34.38
N GLY A 122 5.79 1.36 -34.67
CA GLY A 122 6.38 0.51 -35.71
C GLY A 122 6.20 -0.99 -35.48
N ASP A 123 6.02 -1.41 -34.22
CA ASP A 123 5.92 -2.84 -33.85
C ASP A 123 4.60 -3.51 -34.30
N THR A 124 3.57 -2.72 -34.61
CA THR A 124 2.26 -3.21 -35.09
C THR A 124 2.33 -3.88 -36.48
N ALA A 125 3.44 -3.77 -37.21
CA ALA A 125 3.59 -4.33 -38.55
C ALA A 125 4.07 -5.80 -38.61
N SER A 126 4.44 -6.42 -37.48
CA SER A 126 5.04 -7.77 -37.46
C SER A 126 4.17 -8.82 -36.74
N ALA A 127 2.92 -8.97 -37.17
CA ALA A 127 2.03 -10.06 -36.72
C ALA A 127 1.57 -10.96 -37.87
N ALA A 128 2.42 -11.16 -38.89
CA ALA A 128 2.19 -12.12 -39.96
C ALA A 128 3.45 -12.95 -40.20
N GLY A 129 3.62 -14.05 -39.45
CA GLY A 129 4.70 -14.98 -39.75
C GLY A 129 5.00 -16.05 -38.71
N VAL A 130 4.30 -17.18 -38.84
CA VAL A 130 4.78 -18.56 -38.55
C VAL A 130 4.85 -19.01 -37.08
N ALA A 131 3.90 -19.90 -36.75
CA ALA A 131 3.98 -20.85 -35.66
C ALA A 131 5.07 -21.92 -35.91
N ALA A 132 5.89 -22.24 -34.89
CA ALA A 132 6.25 -23.62 -34.51
C ALA A 132 7.31 -23.66 -33.38
N ALA A 133 6.93 -24.29 -32.26
CA ALA A 133 7.66 -25.24 -31.41
C ALA A 133 9.12 -24.97 -30.96
N GLY A 134 9.31 -25.04 -29.63
CA GLY A 134 10.27 -26.00 -29.03
C GLY A 134 11.61 -25.46 -28.50
N THR A 135 11.61 -25.10 -27.21
CA THR A 135 12.56 -25.51 -26.15
C THR A 135 14.08 -25.59 -26.41
N GLU A 136 14.80 -24.83 -25.56
CA GLU A 136 16.15 -25.03 -24.98
C GLU A 136 17.43 -24.62 -25.74
N ASN A 137 17.88 -23.42 -25.38
CA ASN A 137 19.22 -22.99 -24.96
C ASN A 137 20.42 -23.93 -25.20
N THR A 138 21.38 -23.49 -26.04
CA THR A 138 22.82 -23.67 -25.77
C THR A 138 23.66 -22.63 -26.50
N GLY A 139 24.48 -21.90 -25.74
CA GLY A 139 25.87 -21.61 -26.13
C GLY A 139 26.15 -20.25 -26.77
N SER A 140 26.52 -19.30 -25.92
CA SER A 140 27.64 -18.34 -26.07
C SER A 140 28.06 -18.01 -27.51
N GLY A 141 27.60 -16.86 -28.00
CA GLY A 141 28.19 -16.16 -29.13
C GLY A 141 28.27 -14.68 -28.79
N ASP A 142 29.49 -14.22 -28.53
CA ASP A 142 29.88 -12.80 -28.55
C ASP A 142 29.26 -12.14 -29.79
N SER A 143 28.26 -11.30 -29.57
CA SER A 143 27.63 -10.46 -30.59
C SER A 143 27.53 -9.07 -30.01
N ALA A 144 28.25 -8.15 -30.65
CA ALA A 144 28.34 -6.72 -30.38
C ALA A 144 27.10 -6.15 -29.67
N SER A 145 27.34 -5.42 -28.57
CA SER A 145 26.34 -4.63 -27.86
C SER A 145 25.56 -3.74 -28.83
N SER A 146 24.41 -4.21 -29.32
CA SER A 146 23.28 -3.32 -29.49
C SER A 146 22.99 -2.80 -28.08
N SER A 147 23.28 -1.53 -27.82
CA SER A 147 22.87 -0.90 -26.58
C SER A 147 21.39 -1.19 -26.39
N GLU A 148 21.05 -1.76 -25.25
CA GLU A 148 19.68 -2.10 -24.89
C GLU A 148 18.80 -0.84 -25.10
N GLN A 149 17.73 -0.98 -25.89
CA GLN A 149 16.84 0.13 -26.20
C GLN A 149 16.15 0.60 -24.92
N GLY A 150 15.87 1.90 -24.83
CA GLY A 150 15.31 2.50 -23.62
C GLY A 150 16.35 2.93 -22.60
N THR A 151 17.64 2.74 -22.88
CA THR A 151 18.74 3.33 -22.11
C THR A 151 18.98 4.78 -22.52
N ARG A 152 19.63 5.58 -21.66
CA ARG A 152 20.00 6.96 -21.99
C ARG A 152 20.84 7.08 -23.27
N GLY A 153 21.69 6.10 -23.55
CA GLY A 153 22.52 6.06 -24.75
C GLY A 153 21.80 5.54 -26.01
N ASN A 154 20.62 4.94 -25.86
CA ASN A 154 19.77 4.45 -26.95
C ASN A 154 18.28 4.56 -26.55
N PRO A 155 17.74 5.78 -26.44
CA PRO A 155 16.38 5.99 -25.94
C PRO A 155 15.32 5.51 -26.94
N TYR A 156 14.11 5.28 -26.45
CA TYR A 156 12.95 5.03 -27.29
C TYR A 156 12.55 6.29 -28.08
N PRO A 157 11.96 6.14 -29.28
CA PRO A 157 11.42 7.28 -30.03
C PRO A 157 10.19 7.88 -29.33
N ILE A 158 9.91 9.16 -29.60
CA ILE A 158 8.66 9.83 -29.24
C ILE A 158 7.46 9.02 -29.78
N GLY A 159 6.38 8.97 -29.01
CA GLY A 159 5.17 8.19 -29.29
C GLY A 159 5.24 6.75 -28.78
N SER A 160 6.36 6.32 -28.19
CA SER A 160 6.43 5.03 -27.51
C SER A 160 5.59 5.04 -26.23
N THR A 161 4.82 3.97 -26.03
CA THR A 161 4.03 3.77 -24.81
C THR A 161 4.81 2.88 -23.85
N ILE A 162 5.17 3.43 -22.70
CA ILE A 162 5.80 2.73 -21.59
C ILE A 162 4.70 2.20 -20.68
N THR A 163 4.62 0.89 -20.51
CA THR A 163 3.68 0.20 -19.63
C THR A 163 4.45 -0.38 -18.45
N ASP A 164 4.04 -0.01 -17.24
CA ASP A 164 4.64 -0.45 -16.00
C ASP A 164 3.55 -0.50 -14.92
N GLY A 165 3.31 -1.70 -14.40
CA GLY A 165 2.16 -1.98 -13.55
C GLY A 165 0.81 -1.53 -14.13
N ASP A 166 0.08 -0.74 -13.35
CA ASP A 166 -1.24 -0.22 -13.70
C ASP A 166 -1.19 1.07 -14.54
N TRP A 167 -0.02 1.46 -15.04
CA TRP A 167 0.17 2.75 -15.70
C TRP A 167 0.77 2.59 -17.10
N GLN A 168 0.23 3.38 -18.03
CA GLN A 168 0.81 3.60 -19.35
C GLN A 168 1.16 5.07 -19.52
N VAL A 169 2.38 5.35 -19.97
CA VAL A 169 2.90 6.70 -20.20
C VAL A 169 3.36 6.81 -21.64
N THR A 170 2.88 7.82 -22.35
CA THR A 170 3.29 8.12 -23.72
C THR A 170 3.74 9.57 -23.81
N VAL A 171 4.98 9.78 -24.25
CA VAL A 171 5.42 11.12 -24.67
C VAL A 171 4.94 11.32 -26.10
N ASN A 172 3.93 12.15 -26.30
CA ASN A 172 3.33 12.35 -27.61
C ASN A 172 4.18 13.28 -28.48
N SER A 173 4.74 14.33 -27.89
CA SER A 173 5.59 15.30 -28.59
C SER A 173 6.47 16.08 -27.62
N VAL A 174 7.56 16.64 -28.15
CA VAL A 174 8.44 17.55 -27.41
C VAL A 174 8.71 18.79 -28.27
N THR A 175 8.42 19.96 -27.71
CA THR A 175 8.77 21.26 -28.28
C THR A 175 10.01 21.79 -27.59
N LEU A 176 11.16 21.76 -28.27
CA LEU A 176 12.46 22.11 -27.69
C LEU A 176 12.60 23.60 -27.34
N ASN A 177 11.90 24.48 -28.05
CA ASN A 177 11.87 25.92 -27.81
C ASN A 177 10.43 26.36 -27.60
N ALA A 178 10.02 26.40 -26.33
CA ALA A 178 8.67 26.72 -25.91
C ALA A 178 8.57 28.07 -25.16
N ASP A 179 9.58 28.92 -25.26
CA ASP A 179 9.68 30.18 -24.51
C ASP A 179 8.45 31.06 -24.68
N ASP A 180 8.03 31.27 -25.93
CA ASP A 180 6.86 32.09 -26.26
C ASP A 180 5.56 31.49 -25.73
N ALA A 181 5.41 30.16 -25.80
CA ALA A 181 4.21 29.46 -25.33
C ALA A 181 4.08 29.53 -23.80
N VAL A 182 5.18 29.28 -23.08
CA VAL A 182 5.21 29.31 -21.60
C VAL A 182 5.02 30.73 -21.08
N THR A 183 5.69 31.73 -21.68
CA THR A 183 5.54 33.12 -21.23
C THR A 183 4.18 33.73 -21.58
N ALA A 184 3.52 33.26 -22.64
CA ALA A 184 2.16 33.69 -22.99
C ALA A 184 1.07 33.10 -22.09
N GLU A 185 1.28 31.88 -21.57
CA GLU A 185 0.29 31.19 -20.72
C GLU A 185 -0.02 31.97 -19.44
N ASN A 186 1.02 32.49 -18.77
CA ASN A 186 0.84 33.18 -17.51
C ASN A 186 1.78 34.39 -17.42
N PRO A 187 1.26 35.61 -17.21
CA PRO A 187 2.09 36.81 -17.08
C PRO A 187 3.03 36.82 -15.87
N PHE A 188 2.87 35.87 -14.93
CA PHE A 188 3.78 35.66 -13.80
C PHE A 188 4.90 34.66 -14.12
N ASN A 189 4.89 34.01 -15.28
CA ASN A 189 6.00 33.17 -15.69
C ASN A 189 7.20 34.05 -16.06
N ASP A 190 8.34 33.80 -15.42
CA ASP A 190 9.59 34.46 -15.78
C ASP A 190 10.13 33.92 -17.10
N ALA A 191 10.81 34.78 -17.86
CA ALA A 191 11.59 34.35 -19.03
C ALA A 191 12.71 33.39 -18.58
N PRO A 192 13.10 32.41 -19.42
CA PRO A 192 14.18 31.50 -19.07
C PRO A 192 15.49 32.28 -18.87
N ALA A 193 16.35 31.76 -18.00
CA ALA A 193 17.66 32.36 -17.76
C ALA A 193 18.48 32.44 -19.06
N ALA A 194 19.32 33.47 -19.20
CA ALA A 194 20.15 33.64 -20.39
C ALA A 194 20.98 32.37 -20.69
N GLY A 195 20.87 31.87 -21.93
CA GLY A 195 21.52 30.63 -22.37
C GLY A 195 20.72 29.35 -22.08
N SER A 196 19.52 29.48 -21.53
CA SER A 196 18.54 28.40 -21.36
C SER A 196 17.27 28.70 -22.14
N GLN A 197 16.47 27.68 -22.40
CA GLN A 197 15.14 27.75 -22.99
C GLN A 197 14.19 26.80 -22.27
N TYR A 198 12.90 27.03 -22.39
CA TYR A 198 11.86 26.11 -21.98
C TYR A 198 11.64 25.02 -23.02
N LEU A 199 11.49 23.80 -22.54
CA LEU A 199 11.13 22.62 -23.30
C LEU A 199 9.76 22.14 -22.81
N LEU A 200 8.83 21.95 -23.72
CA LEU A 200 7.47 21.50 -23.43
C LEU A 200 7.32 20.04 -23.88
N ALA A 201 6.99 19.14 -22.97
CA ALA A 201 6.67 17.75 -23.30
C ALA A 201 5.18 17.52 -23.15
N ASP A 202 4.50 17.16 -24.25
CA ASP A 202 3.10 16.72 -24.22
C ASP A 202 3.07 15.23 -23.90
N VAL A 203 2.39 14.89 -22.80
CA VAL A 203 2.39 13.54 -22.24
C VAL A 203 0.96 13.08 -22.02
N THR A 204 0.68 11.82 -22.34
CA THR A 204 -0.53 11.12 -21.93
C THR A 204 -0.19 10.07 -20.89
N VAL A 205 -0.94 10.07 -19.79
CA VAL A 205 -0.89 9.05 -18.74
C VAL A 205 -2.24 8.35 -18.65
N THR A 206 -2.24 7.02 -18.75
CA THR A 206 -3.45 6.19 -18.72
C THR A 206 -3.39 5.21 -17.56
N TYR A 207 -4.49 5.09 -16.82
CA TYR A 207 -4.63 4.09 -15.76
C TYR A 207 -5.26 2.81 -16.32
N THR A 208 -4.54 1.69 -16.21
CA THR A 208 -4.98 0.36 -16.65
C THR A 208 -5.33 -0.57 -15.48
N GLY A 209 -5.22 -0.09 -14.24
CA GLY A 209 -5.62 -0.84 -13.05
C GLY A 209 -7.14 -0.86 -12.85
N SER A 210 -7.58 -1.69 -11.91
CA SER A 210 -9.01 -1.93 -11.64
C SER A 210 -9.47 -1.46 -10.26
N ASP A 211 -8.74 -0.54 -9.62
CA ASP A 211 -9.14 0.03 -8.32
C ASP A 211 -10.48 0.80 -8.44
N PRO A 212 -11.55 0.39 -7.72
CA PRO A 212 -12.84 1.08 -7.74
C PRO A 212 -12.82 2.52 -7.24
N GLN A 213 -11.78 2.96 -6.53
CA GLN A 213 -11.60 4.34 -6.08
C GLN A 213 -10.77 5.18 -7.06
N GLY A 214 -10.21 4.56 -8.10
CA GLY A 214 -9.23 5.17 -8.98
C GLY A 214 -7.90 5.44 -8.27
N LYS A 215 -6.86 5.73 -9.05
CA LYS A 215 -5.53 6.08 -8.53
C LYS A 215 -5.04 7.38 -9.14
N MET A 216 -4.33 8.17 -8.34
CA MET A 216 -3.61 9.34 -8.85
C MET A 216 -2.33 8.88 -9.55
N PRO A 217 -1.94 9.51 -10.68
CA PRO A 217 -0.69 9.19 -11.34
C PRO A 217 0.50 9.68 -10.50
N PHE A 218 1.32 8.75 -10.03
CA PHE A 218 2.59 9.02 -9.33
C PHE A 218 3.81 8.89 -10.27
N THR A 219 3.60 9.05 -11.56
CA THR A 219 4.63 8.99 -12.59
C THR A 219 5.62 10.15 -12.44
N SER A 220 6.92 9.86 -12.57
CA SER A 220 8.00 10.84 -12.65
C SER A 220 8.49 10.95 -14.09
N ILE A 221 8.61 12.18 -14.58
CA ILE A 221 9.15 12.51 -15.90
C ILE A 221 10.16 13.64 -15.69
N ASP A 222 11.42 13.35 -15.96
CA ASP A 222 12.51 14.30 -15.83
C ASP A 222 13.22 14.50 -17.17
N TYR A 223 13.71 15.71 -17.44
CA TYR A 223 14.64 15.95 -18.54
C TYR A 223 16.08 15.66 -18.07
N VAL A 224 16.80 14.83 -18.80
CA VAL A 224 18.23 14.56 -18.55
C VAL A 224 19.05 15.23 -19.64
N THR A 225 19.91 16.17 -19.25
CA THR A 225 20.76 16.92 -20.17
C THR A 225 21.78 16.01 -20.87
N ALA A 226 22.43 16.52 -21.94
CA ALA A 226 23.53 15.83 -22.62
C ALA A 226 24.69 15.47 -21.67
N ASP A 227 24.93 16.30 -20.66
CA ASP A 227 25.98 16.08 -19.64
C ASP A 227 25.54 15.11 -18.53
N GLY A 228 24.27 14.75 -18.47
CA GLY A 228 23.72 13.77 -17.52
C GLY A 228 23.12 14.36 -16.25
N ASN A 229 22.89 15.68 -16.22
CA ASN A 229 22.20 16.33 -15.12
C ASN A 229 20.69 16.15 -15.29
N THR A 230 19.99 15.89 -14.18
CA THR A 230 18.53 15.81 -14.15
C THR A 230 17.93 17.19 -13.91
N VAL A 231 16.93 17.55 -14.70
CA VAL A 231 16.07 18.72 -14.53
C VAL A 231 14.65 18.20 -14.39
N ASN A 232 14.05 18.43 -13.23
CA ASN A 232 12.66 18.07 -13.00
C ASN A 232 11.74 19.24 -13.39
N SER A 233 10.45 18.97 -13.59
CA SER A 233 9.49 20.00 -14.00
C SER A 233 9.19 21.05 -12.92
N PHE A 234 9.51 20.75 -11.65
CA PHE A 234 9.33 21.66 -10.52
C PHE A 234 10.51 22.62 -10.33
N ASP A 235 11.65 22.39 -11.00
CA ASP A 235 12.82 23.27 -10.95
C ASP A 235 12.50 24.62 -11.62
N SER A 236 11.59 24.64 -12.60
CA SER A 236 11.00 25.85 -13.15
C SER A 236 9.67 26.13 -12.46
N MET A 237 9.58 27.22 -11.68
CA MET A 237 8.34 27.67 -11.06
C MET A 237 7.45 28.41 -12.08
N VAL A 238 7.09 27.75 -13.17
CA VAL A 238 6.26 28.29 -14.25
C VAL A 238 5.01 27.43 -14.47
N VAL A 239 3.94 28.06 -14.92
CA VAL A 239 2.72 27.38 -15.33
C VAL A 239 2.83 26.98 -16.79
N ALA A 240 2.73 25.67 -17.06
CA ALA A 240 2.67 25.15 -18.42
C ALA A 240 1.32 25.48 -19.08
N PRO A 241 1.27 25.74 -20.39
CA PRO A 241 0.01 25.72 -21.12
C PRO A 241 -0.59 24.31 -21.06
N ASP A 242 -1.90 24.19 -20.83
CA ASP A 242 -2.60 22.90 -20.67
C ASP A 242 -1.83 21.92 -19.75
N PRO A 243 -1.60 22.26 -18.47
CA PRO A 243 -0.72 21.49 -17.60
C PRO A 243 -1.26 20.08 -17.36
N LEU A 244 -0.35 19.10 -17.31
CA LEU A 244 -0.70 17.72 -16.99
C LEU A 244 -1.33 17.63 -15.58
N ASP A 245 -2.56 17.13 -15.48
CA ASP A 245 -3.21 16.90 -14.18
C ASP A 245 -2.72 15.59 -13.55
N THR A 246 -1.90 15.71 -12.51
CA THR A 246 -1.43 14.58 -11.72
C THR A 246 -2.06 14.49 -10.33
N LEU A 247 -3.05 15.32 -10.03
CA LEU A 247 -3.67 15.44 -8.71
C LEU A 247 -5.05 14.81 -8.65
N SER A 248 -5.70 14.61 -9.80
CA SER A 248 -6.99 13.92 -9.89
C SER A 248 -6.81 12.41 -10.03
N PRO A 249 -7.59 11.58 -9.30
CA PRO A 249 -7.62 10.14 -9.52
C PRO A 249 -8.18 9.79 -10.91
N LEU A 250 -7.53 8.84 -11.57
CA LEU A 250 -8.00 8.21 -12.79
C LEU A 250 -8.63 6.85 -12.46
N PHE A 251 -9.80 6.60 -13.05
CA PHE A 251 -10.51 5.31 -12.95
C PHE A 251 -10.09 4.39 -14.08
N GLU A 252 -10.44 3.10 -13.98
CA GLU A 252 -10.09 2.07 -14.97
C GLU A 252 -10.33 2.55 -16.41
N GLY A 253 -9.25 2.58 -17.21
CA GLY A 253 -9.26 2.99 -18.62
C GLY A 253 -9.28 4.50 -18.87
N ALA A 254 -9.30 5.34 -17.83
CA ALA A 254 -9.23 6.79 -17.96
C ALA A 254 -7.79 7.27 -18.21
N SER A 255 -7.67 8.42 -18.88
CA SER A 255 -6.39 9.05 -19.21
C SER A 255 -6.43 10.56 -18.95
N THR A 256 -5.26 11.12 -18.65
CA THR A 256 -5.00 12.56 -18.62
C THR A 256 -3.92 12.89 -19.64
N THR A 257 -4.04 14.03 -20.31
CA THR A 257 -3.06 14.53 -21.26
C THR A 257 -2.79 15.99 -20.96
N GLY A 258 -1.52 16.37 -21.02
CA GLY A 258 -1.12 17.76 -20.84
C GLY A 258 0.39 17.91 -20.89
N ASN A 259 0.82 19.13 -20.63
CA ASN A 259 2.22 19.51 -20.78
C ASN A 259 2.98 19.55 -19.47
N LEU A 260 4.26 19.19 -19.57
CA LEU A 260 5.29 19.46 -18.58
C LEU A 260 6.31 20.43 -19.16
N VAL A 261 6.77 21.37 -18.34
CA VAL A 261 7.82 22.33 -18.72
C VAL A 261 9.13 21.96 -18.03
N PHE A 262 10.21 21.99 -18.80
CA PHE A 262 11.57 21.82 -18.30
C PHE A 262 12.44 22.98 -18.76
N THR A 263 13.51 23.30 -18.03
CA THR A 263 14.53 24.26 -18.49
C THR A 263 15.75 23.51 -19.01
N ALA A 264 16.16 23.80 -20.25
CA ALA A 264 17.30 23.16 -20.88
C ALA A 264 18.29 24.20 -21.43
N PRO A 265 19.62 23.91 -21.44
CA PRO A 265 20.58 24.78 -22.10
C PRO A 265 20.27 24.90 -23.59
N SER A 266 20.21 26.13 -24.12
CA SER A 266 19.75 26.36 -25.49
C SER A 266 20.64 25.67 -26.53
N ALA A 267 21.94 25.52 -26.24
CA ALA A 267 22.92 24.90 -27.12
C ALA A 267 22.79 23.37 -27.24
N SER A 268 22.13 22.71 -26.28
CA SER A 268 22.11 21.24 -26.18
C SER A 268 20.74 20.65 -25.86
N ALA A 269 19.66 21.44 -25.92
CA ALA A 269 18.31 20.98 -25.53
C ALA A 269 17.87 19.70 -26.27
N GLY A 270 18.15 19.62 -27.58
CA GLY A 270 17.83 18.43 -28.41
C GLY A 270 18.77 17.24 -28.24
N GLN A 271 19.80 17.33 -27.40
CA GLN A 271 20.76 16.24 -27.15
C GLN A 271 20.49 15.50 -25.83
N GLY A 272 19.44 15.92 -25.11
CA GLY A 272 18.99 15.26 -23.89
C GLY A 272 18.00 14.14 -24.15
N THR A 273 17.42 13.61 -23.08
CA THR A 273 16.40 12.55 -23.09
C THR A 273 15.41 12.79 -21.97
N LEU A 274 14.15 12.38 -22.13
CA LEU A 274 13.21 12.30 -21.03
C LEU A 274 13.38 10.95 -20.32
N ALA A 275 13.60 10.98 -19.02
CA ALA A 275 13.62 9.79 -18.17
C ALA A 275 12.23 9.59 -17.55
N ILE A 276 11.59 8.48 -17.89
CA ILE A 276 10.23 8.11 -17.49
C ILE A 276 10.31 7.04 -16.42
N GLN A 277 9.64 7.28 -15.30
CA GLN A 277 9.39 6.31 -14.24
C GLN A 277 7.89 6.28 -14.00
N ALA A 278 7.22 5.27 -14.57
CA ALA A 278 5.77 5.18 -14.57
C ALA A 278 5.20 4.84 -13.18
N THR A 279 5.88 3.99 -12.41
CA THR A 279 5.56 3.70 -11.01
C THR A 279 6.69 4.08 -10.06
N PRO A 280 6.40 4.48 -8.80
CA PRO A 280 7.45 4.73 -7.82
C PRO A 280 8.36 3.52 -7.64
N LEU A 281 9.68 3.76 -7.66
CA LEU A 281 10.74 2.74 -7.48
C LEU A 281 11.00 1.82 -8.68
N SER A 282 10.30 1.98 -9.83
CA SER A 282 10.66 1.25 -11.05
C SER A 282 11.90 1.82 -11.73
N ASP A 283 12.53 1.02 -12.60
CA ASP A 283 13.68 1.50 -13.39
C ASP A 283 13.26 2.59 -14.37
N LYS A 284 14.16 3.56 -14.58
CA LYS A 284 13.92 4.65 -15.53
C LYS A 284 14.08 4.15 -16.96
N VAL A 285 13.09 4.45 -17.79
CA VAL A 285 13.14 4.26 -19.24
C VAL A 285 13.34 5.61 -19.92
N PHE A 286 14.19 5.66 -20.95
CA PHE A 286 14.54 6.91 -21.62
C PHE A 286 13.83 7.04 -22.98
N VAL A 287 13.26 8.21 -23.24
CA VAL A 287 12.63 8.61 -24.50
C VAL A 287 13.39 9.80 -25.10
N ALA A 288 13.60 9.79 -26.41
CA ALA A 288 14.26 10.87 -27.15
C ALA A 288 13.40 12.14 -27.12
N VAL A 289 14.04 13.30 -27.24
CA VAL A 289 13.36 14.61 -27.36
C VAL A 289 13.27 15.13 -28.79
N SER A 290 13.88 14.42 -29.75
CA SER A 290 13.89 14.75 -31.18
C SER A 290 14.16 13.52 -32.04
#